data_AF-A0A7Y6RDE8-F1
#
_entry.id   AF-A0A7Y6RDE8-F1
#
_cell.length_a   1.000
_cell.length_b   1.000
_cell.length_c   1.000
_cell.angle_alpha   90.00
_cell.angle_beta   90.00
_cell.angle_gamma   90.00
#
_symmetry.space_group_name_H-M   'P 1'
#
loop_
_entity.id
_entity.type
_entity.pdbx_description
1 polymer ?
#
loop_
_entity_poly.entity_id
_entity_poly.type
_entity_poly.pdbx_seq_one_letter_code
_entity_poly.pdbx_strand_id
1 'polypeptide(L)'
;MTQNVLSRDEIRPPQIIYALFLAGIVTANITLLIGVVIAYVYRKDAAPWLQPHYRYLIRTFWIGTLYACIAFLLSIVMIGTLLWPMLAVWLGVRCVLGWIDVRKGRPPARPASWLW
;
A
#
# COMPACT_ATOMS: atom_id res chain seq x y z
N MET A 1 -17.49 -24.93 -17.19
CA MET A 1 -17.37 -23.47 -17.47
C MET A 1 -17.23 -22.69 -16.15
N THR A 2 -16.25 -23.03 -15.31
CA THR A 2 -16.22 -22.62 -13.88
C THR A 2 -14.86 -22.06 -13.44
N GLN A 3 -13.96 -21.79 -14.39
CA GLN A 3 -12.58 -21.34 -14.13
C GLN A 3 -12.39 -19.82 -14.33
N ASN A 4 -13.41 -19.10 -14.81
CA ASN A 4 -13.29 -17.69 -15.20
C ASN A 4 -13.96 -16.69 -14.22
N VAL A 5 -14.73 -17.20 -13.25
CA VAL A 5 -15.43 -16.38 -12.25
C VAL A 5 -14.52 -16.13 -11.05
N LEU A 6 -13.82 -17.17 -10.57
CA LEU A 6 -12.87 -17.08 -9.47
C LEU A 6 -11.67 -16.16 -9.77
N SER A 7 -11.17 -16.15 -11.02
CA SER A 7 -9.99 -15.35 -11.37
C SER A 7 -10.25 -13.85 -11.31
N ARG A 8 -11.42 -13.35 -11.72
CA ARG A 8 -11.71 -11.91 -11.68
C ARG A 8 -12.13 -11.46 -10.27
N ASP A 9 -12.79 -12.33 -9.52
CA ASP A 9 -13.30 -12.02 -8.18
C ASP A 9 -12.19 -12.01 -7.11
N GLU A 10 -11.18 -12.87 -7.22
CA GLU A 10 -10.03 -12.89 -6.30
C GLU A 10 -9.10 -11.67 -6.43
N ILE A 11 -9.02 -11.06 -7.62
CA ILE A 11 -8.09 -9.96 -7.89
C ILE A 11 -8.71 -8.58 -7.57
N ARG A 12 -10.04 -8.50 -7.51
CA ARG A 12 -10.77 -7.26 -7.21
C ARG A 12 -10.42 -6.66 -5.84
N PRO A 13 -10.43 -7.41 -4.73
CA PRO A 13 -10.13 -6.86 -3.41
C PRO A 13 -8.75 -6.16 -3.34
N PRO A 14 -7.63 -6.78 -3.74
CA PRO A 14 -6.32 -6.11 -3.69
C PRO A 14 -6.23 -4.90 -4.65
N GLN A 15 -6.89 -4.93 -5.81
CA GLN A 15 -6.94 -3.77 -6.72
C GLN A 15 -7.69 -2.58 -6.10
N ILE A 16 -8.78 -2.86 -5.39
CA ILE A 16 -9.55 -1.83 -4.67
C ILE A 16 -8.69 -1.21 -3.57
N ILE A 17 -7.92 -2.02 -2.83
CA ILE A 17 -7.01 -1.52 -1.78
C ILE A 17 -5.94 -0.61 -2.37
N TYR A 18 -5.34 -0.97 -3.50
CA TYR A 18 -4.37 -0.09 -4.15
C TYR A 18 -5.00 1.21 -4.66
N ALA A 19 -6.22 1.15 -5.21
CA ALA A 19 -6.94 2.35 -5.62
C ALA A 19 -7.24 3.27 -4.42
N LEU A 20 -7.63 2.70 -3.29
CA LEU A 20 -7.81 3.42 -2.04
C LEU A 20 -6.51 4.04 -1.53
N PHE A 21 -5.38 3.33 -1.60
CA PHE A 21 -4.08 3.88 -1.22
C PHE A 21 -3.66 5.05 -2.10
N LEU A 22 -3.89 4.95 -3.42
CA LEU A 22 -3.63 6.05 -4.36
C LEU A 22 -4.52 7.26 -4.06
N ALA A 23 -5.80 7.03 -3.79
CA ALA A 23 -6.72 8.07 -3.35
C ALA A 23 -6.27 8.69 -2.02
N GLY A 24 -5.69 7.91 -1.09
CA GLY A 24 -5.18 8.38 0.20
C GLY A 24 -3.98 9.31 0.14
N ILE A 25 -3.23 9.28 -0.96
CA ILE A 25 -2.19 10.30 -1.25
C ILE A 25 -2.85 11.65 -1.51
N VAL A 26 -4.05 11.67 -2.11
CA VAL A 26 -4.84 12.89 -2.37
C VAL A 26 -5.66 13.31 -1.14
N THR A 27 -6.19 12.36 -0.37
CA THR A 27 -7.07 12.62 0.80
C THR A 27 -6.34 12.75 2.14
N ALA A 28 -5.03 13.02 2.15
CA ALA A 28 -4.24 13.19 3.38
C ALA A 28 -4.37 12.01 4.38
N ASN A 29 -3.92 10.81 4.00
CA ASN A 29 -3.76 9.61 4.86
C ASN A 29 -5.02 8.87 5.34
N ILE A 30 -6.23 9.43 5.27
CA ILE A 30 -7.44 8.73 5.75
C ILE A 30 -7.70 7.43 4.97
N THR A 31 -7.50 7.47 3.65
CA THR A 31 -7.76 6.34 2.76
C THR A 31 -6.70 5.22 2.87
N LEU A 32 -5.49 5.56 3.35
CA LEU A 32 -4.46 4.59 3.71
C LEU A 32 -4.89 3.71 4.90
N LEU A 33 -5.61 4.31 5.85
CA LEU A 33 -6.08 3.64 7.05
C LEU A 33 -7.12 2.56 6.71
N ILE A 34 -8.04 2.89 5.80
CA ILE A 34 -9.03 1.92 5.29
C ILE A 34 -8.32 0.77 4.55
N GLY A 35 -7.34 1.08 3.69
CA GLY A 35 -6.61 0.05 2.95
C GLY A 35 -5.79 -0.89 3.85
N VAL A 36 -5.22 -0.40 4.97
CA VAL A 36 -4.48 -1.27 5.91
C VAL A 36 -5.42 -2.19 6.69
N VAL A 37 -6.61 -1.69 7.07
CA VAL A 37 -7.62 -2.50 7.75
C VAL A 37 -8.06 -3.66 6.87
N ILE A 38 -8.38 -3.39 5.60
CA ILE A 38 -8.74 -4.43 4.63
C ILE A 38 -7.58 -5.41 4.46
N ALA A 39 -6.33 -4.93 4.41
CA ALA A 39 -5.16 -5.79 4.31
C ALA A 39 -4.99 -6.71 5.53
N TYR A 40 -5.27 -6.25 6.75
CA TYR A 40 -5.23 -7.10 7.95
C TYR A 40 -6.34 -8.15 7.97
N VAL A 41 -7.54 -7.79 7.51
CA VAL A 41 -8.70 -8.70 7.45
C VAL A 41 -8.45 -9.79 6.41
N TYR A 42 -8.14 -9.42 5.17
CA TYR A 42 -8.00 -10.37 4.06
C TYR A 42 -6.70 -11.16 4.05
N ARG A 43 -5.67 -10.75 4.81
CA ARG A 43 -4.39 -11.46 4.86
C ARG A 43 -4.51 -12.93 5.29
N LYS A 44 -5.46 -13.25 6.17
CA LYS A 44 -5.60 -14.59 6.77
C LYS A 44 -6.23 -15.59 5.80
N ASP A 45 -7.16 -15.10 4.98
CA ASP A 45 -7.91 -15.89 4.00
C ASP A 45 -7.27 -15.86 2.60
N ALA A 46 -6.16 -15.13 2.44
CA ALA A 46 -5.48 -14.99 1.17
C ALA A 46 -4.59 -16.18 0.80
N ALA A 47 -4.56 -16.50 -0.49
CA ALA A 47 -3.68 -17.51 -1.07
C ALA A 47 -2.21 -17.29 -0.67
N PRO A 48 -1.39 -18.36 -0.54
CA PRO A 48 -0.02 -18.26 -0.02
C PRO A 48 0.88 -17.28 -0.77
N TRP A 49 0.67 -17.12 -2.08
CA TRP A 49 1.42 -16.18 -2.93
C TRP A 49 0.99 -14.72 -2.77
N LEU A 50 -0.19 -14.48 -2.20
CA LEU A 50 -0.80 -13.17 -2.00
C LEU A 50 -0.54 -12.63 -0.57
N GLN A 51 -0.29 -13.50 0.40
CA GLN A 51 0.10 -13.10 1.77
C GLN A 51 1.33 -12.17 1.86
N PRO A 52 2.38 -12.32 1.02
CA PRO A 52 3.51 -11.38 0.99
C PRO A 52 3.11 -9.97 0.56
N HIS A 53 2.13 -9.85 -0.34
CA HIS A 53 1.58 -8.56 -0.78
C HIS A 53 0.90 -7.86 0.39
N TYR A 54 -0.01 -8.53 1.09
CA TYR A 54 -0.66 -7.94 2.27
C TYR A 54 0.34 -7.52 3.34
N ARG A 55 1.40 -8.31 3.57
CA ARG A 55 2.47 -7.96 4.52
C ARG A 55 3.25 -6.72 4.07
N TYR A 56 3.50 -6.58 2.77
CA TYR A 56 4.16 -5.41 2.19
C TYR A 56 3.31 -4.14 2.31
N LEU A 57 2.00 -4.22 2.08
CA LEU A 57 1.07 -3.11 2.28
C LEU A 57 1.02 -2.66 3.75
N ILE A 58 0.85 -3.60 4.68
CA ILE A 58 0.82 -3.34 6.13
C ILE A 58 2.11 -2.62 6.56
N ARG A 59 3.26 -3.11 6.10
CA ARG A 59 4.55 -2.52 6.48
C ARG A 59 4.75 -1.13 5.87
N THR A 60 4.31 -0.92 4.63
CA THR A 60 4.36 0.39 3.97
C THR A 60 3.48 1.42 4.68
N PHE A 61 2.32 1.01 5.21
CA PHE A 61 1.49 1.87 6.06
C PHE A 61 2.22 2.32 7.33
N TRP A 62 2.84 1.40 8.07
CA TRP A 62 3.56 1.74 9.30
C TRP A 62 4.79 2.61 9.04
N ILE A 63 5.54 2.34 7.97
CA ILE A 63 6.68 3.18 7.56
C ILE A 63 6.21 4.57 7.13
N GLY A 64 5.14 4.64 6.32
CA GLY A 64 4.55 5.91 5.88
C GLY A 64 4.01 6.73 7.04
N THR A 65 3.35 6.09 8.02
CA THR A 65 2.86 6.73 9.25
C THR A 65 4.01 7.29 10.08
N LEU A 66 5.10 6.54 10.23
CA LEU A 66 6.29 7.01 10.94
C LEU A 66 6.88 8.25 10.26
N TYR A 67 7.10 8.19 8.94
CA TYR A 67 7.61 9.33 8.19
C TYR A 67 6.65 10.53 8.24
N ALA A 68 5.34 10.31 8.18
CA ALA A 68 4.34 11.37 8.30
C ALA A 68 4.39 12.04 9.67
N CYS A 69 4.54 11.27 10.77
CA CYS A 69 4.75 11.84 12.10
C CYS A 69 6.04 12.67 12.17
N ILE A 70 7.14 12.21 11.57
CA ILE A 70 8.40 12.95 11.50
C ILE A 70 8.23 14.24 10.69
N ALA A 71 7.61 14.17 9.52
CA ALA A 71 7.34 15.33 8.68
C ALA A 71 6.43 16.35 9.39
N PHE A 72 5.43 15.88 10.15
CA PHE A 72 4.56 16.73 10.96
C PHE A 72 5.34 17.45 12.07
N LEU A 73 6.16 16.73 12.83
CA LEU A 73 7.05 17.32 13.85
C LEU A 73 8.00 18.37 13.26
N LEU A 74 8.63 18.08 12.11
CA LEU A 74 9.51 19.02 11.42
C LEU A 74 8.74 20.19 10.79
N SER A 75 7.44 20.04 10.49
CA SER A 75 6.62 21.11 9.90
C SER A 75 6.34 22.25 10.87
N ILE A 76 6.45 22.00 12.19
CA ILE A 76 6.38 23.04 13.24
C ILE A 76 7.49 24.08 13.04
N VAL A 77 8.63 23.68 12.46
CA VAL A 77 9.79 24.55 12.17
C VAL A 77 9.76 25.03 10.70
N MET A 78 8.61 24.94 10.01
CA MET A 78 8.43 25.15 8.56
C MET A 78 9.24 24.23 7.61
N ILE A 79 10.27 23.54 8.09
CA ILE A 79 11.13 22.64 7.30
C ILE A 79 10.37 21.38 6.84
N GLY A 80 9.37 20.92 7.60
CA GLY A 80 8.60 19.72 7.27
C GLY A 80 7.76 19.83 6.00
N THR A 81 7.52 21.04 5.47
CA THR A 81 6.75 21.24 4.23
C THR A 81 7.42 20.57 3.02
N LEU A 82 8.75 20.46 2.99
CA LEU A 82 9.49 19.79 1.90
C LEU A 82 9.44 18.25 1.99
N LEU A 83 9.20 17.70 3.18
CA LEU A 83 9.15 16.25 3.41
C LEU A 83 7.82 15.62 2.95
N TRP A 84 6.74 16.39 2.93
CA TRP A 84 5.42 15.96 2.45
C TRP A 84 5.42 15.46 0.98
N PRO A 85 5.95 16.19 -0.01
CA PRO A 85 6.01 15.71 -1.38
C PRO A 85 6.94 14.49 -1.54
N MET A 86 8.05 14.41 -0.79
CA MET A 86 8.90 13.20 -0.80
C MET A 86 8.15 11.96 -0.30
N LEU A 87 7.36 12.11 0.77
CA LEU A 87 6.49 11.05 1.28
C LEU A 87 5.44 10.62 0.25
N ALA A 88 4.79 11.58 -0.40
CA ALA A 88 3.78 11.32 -1.43
C ALA A 88 4.37 10.54 -2.62
N VAL A 89 5.54 10.95 -3.12
CA VAL A 89 6.25 10.26 -4.21
C VAL A 89 6.66 8.86 -3.78
N TRP A 90 7.27 8.70 -2.60
CA TRP A 90 7.69 7.40 -2.08
C TRP A 90 6.52 6.42 -1.97
N LEU A 91 5.40 6.87 -1.40
CA LEU A 91 4.21 6.05 -1.22
C LEU A 91 3.56 5.70 -2.57
N GLY A 92 3.53 6.66 -3.50
CA GLY A 92 3.03 6.46 -4.86
C GLY A 92 3.83 5.39 -5.62
N VAL A 93 5.16 5.48 -5.61
CA VAL A 93 6.03 4.49 -6.27
C VAL A 93 5.84 3.09 -5.67
N ARG A 94 5.82 2.96 -4.34
CA ARG A 94 5.60 1.66 -3.66
C ARG A 94 4.23 1.06 -4.01
N CYS A 95 3.18 1.88 -4.09
CA CYS A 95 1.86 1.43 -4.50
C CYS A 95 1.81 0.98 -5.95
N VAL A 96 2.43 1.73 -6.87
CA VAL A 96 2.46 1.40 -8.30
C VAL A 96 3.23 0.11 -8.55
N LEU A 97 4.40 -0.06 -7.93
CA LEU A 97 5.20 -1.27 -8.06
C LEU A 97 4.46 -2.49 -7.51
N GLY A 98 3.87 -2.36 -6.32
CA GLY A 98 3.04 -3.42 -5.73
C GLY A 98 1.82 -3.77 -6.59
N TRP A 99 1.15 -2.77 -7.18
CA TRP A 99 0.04 -2.99 -8.11
C TRP A 99 0.51 -3.81 -9.32
N ILE A 100 1.61 -3.40 -9.94
CA ILE A 100 2.17 -4.07 -11.12
C ILE A 100 2.51 -5.53 -10.81
N ASP A 101 3.11 -5.81 -9.65
CA ASP A 101 3.47 -7.18 -9.24
C ASP A 101 2.24 -8.05 -8.99
N VAL A 102 1.18 -7.51 -8.38
CA VAL A 102 -0.12 -8.19 -8.26
C VAL A 102 -0.72 -8.50 -9.62
N ARG A 103 -0.72 -7.54 -10.57
CA ARG A 103 -1.22 -7.78 -11.94
C ARG A 103 -0.42 -8.84 -12.70
N LYS A 104 0.88 -8.94 -12.42
CA LYS A 104 1.77 -9.95 -13.03
C LYS A 104 1.63 -11.33 -12.39
N GLY A 105 0.83 -11.47 -11.31
CA GLY A 105 0.68 -12.74 -10.58
C GLY A 105 1.97 -13.18 -9.88
N ARG A 106 2.87 -12.24 -9.57
CA ARG A 106 4.17 -12.53 -8.96
C ARG A 106 4.19 -12.01 -7.52
N PRO A 107 4.84 -12.72 -6.59
CA PRO A 107 5.12 -12.16 -5.28
C PRO A 107 6.01 -10.91 -5.42
N PRO A 108 5.90 -9.93 -4.50
CA PRO A 108 6.72 -8.73 -4.57
C PRO A 108 8.19 -9.12 -4.47
N ALA A 109 9.04 -8.57 -5.34
CA ALA A 109 10.44 -8.98 -5.44
C ALA A 109 11.25 -8.74 -4.14
N ARG A 110 10.86 -7.75 -3.33
CA ARG A 110 11.53 -7.38 -2.08
C ARG A 110 10.54 -6.96 -0.99
N PRO A 111 9.83 -7.90 -0.34
CA PRO A 111 8.83 -7.58 0.67
C PRO A 111 9.43 -6.93 1.93
N ALA A 112 10.75 -7.01 2.12
CA ALA A 112 11.44 -6.52 3.30
C ALA A 112 12.14 -5.15 3.14
N SER A 113 12.13 -4.57 1.94
CA SER A 113 12.83 -3.32 1.67
C SER A 113 12.10 -2.11 2.26
N TRP A 114 12.88 -1.16 2.73
CA TRP A 114 12.42 0.16 3.21
C TRP A 114 12.43 1.22 2.10
N LEU A 115 13.03 0.92 0.95
CA LEU A 115 13.22 1.86 -0.17
C LEU A 115 12.26 1.58 -1.33
N TRP A 116 12.21 0.32 -1.83
CA TRP A 116 11.41 -0.13 -2.99
C TRP A 116 11.05 -1.61 -2.87
#